data_AF-E2AC55-F1
#
_entry.id   AF-E2AC55-F1
#
_cell.length_a   1.000
_cell.length_b   1.000
_cell.length_c   1.000
_cell.angle_alpha   90.00
_cell.angle_beta   90.00
_cell.angle_gamma   90.00
#
_symmetry.space_group_name_H-M   'P 1'
#
loop_
_entity.id
_entity.type
_entity.pdbx_description
1 polymer ?
#
loop_
_entity_poly.entity_id
_entity_poly.type
_entity_poly.pdbx_seq_one_letter_code
_entity_poly.pdbx_strand_id
1 'polypeptide(L)'
;IWTRAETLLLLTLYKEHEEEYHNPKTPSKKFWQIISNKMAVQGYVISGTKCATKFQCLKRTYKTINDHNKKSGNNRKKWEYYE
;
A
#
# COMPACT_ATOMS: atom_id res chain seq x y z
N ILE A 1 -5.74 -4.84 -13.48
CA ILE A 1 -4.82 -3.67 -13.46
C ILE A 1 -5.36 -2.73 -12.38
N TRP A 2 -4.51 -2.09 -11.56
CA TRP A 2 -4.96 -1.14 -10.51
C TRP A 2 -4.94 0.28 -11.07
N THR A 3 -6.05 1.01 -10.93
CA THR A 3 -6.15 2.43 -11.23
C THR A 3 -5.45 3.28 -10.16
N ARG A 4 -5.22 4.56 -10.46
CA ARG A 4 -4.68 5.53 -9.50
C ARG A 4 -5.62 5.69 -8.30
N ALA A 5 -6.93 5.78 -8.53
CA ALA A 5 -7.93 5.93 -7.47
C ALA A 5 -7.94 4.73 -6.52
N GLU A 6 -7.93 3.50 -7.05
CA GLU A 6 -7.83 2.28 -6.23
C GLU A 6 -6.53 2.23 -5.43
N THR A 7 -5.41 2.63 -6.05
CA THR A 7 -4.10 2.63 -5.38
C THR A 7 -4.06 3.64 -4.24
N LEU A 8 -4.59 4.86 -4.45
CA LEU A 8 -4.67 5.88 -3.41
C LEU A 8 -5.59 5.43 -2.27
N LEU A 9 -6.78 4.90 -2.58
CA LEU A 9 -7.69 4.40 -1.57
C LEU A 9 -7.05 3.29 -0.73
N LEU A 10 -6.34 2.35 -1.35
CA LEU A 10 -5.62 1.29 -0.63
C LEU A 10 -4.57 1.87 0.34
N LEU A 11 -3.80 2.87 -0.10
CA LEU A 11 -2.78 3.52 0.74
C LEU A 11 -3.41 4.30 1.89
N THR A 12 -4.50 5.03 1.62
CA THR A 12 -5.26 5.76 2.65
C THR A 12 -5.82 4.81 3.69
N LEU A 13 -6.53 3.75 3.28
CA LEU A 13 -7.08 2.76 4.20
C LEU A 13 -5.99 2.05 5.01
N TYR A 14 -4.85 1.74 4.39
CA TYR A 14 -3.70 1.19 5.14
C TYR A 14 -3.23 2.17 6.22
N LYS A 15 -3.02 3.45 5.87
CA LYS A 15 -2.54 4.47 6.80
C LYS A 15 -3.49 4.68 7.98
N GLU A 16 -4.79 4.71 7.72
CA GLU A 16 -5.84 4.84 8.74
C GLU A 16 -5.88 3.65 9.72
N HIS A 17 -5.44 2.46 9.28
CA HIS A 17 -5.50 1.22 10.08
C HIS A 17 -4.09 0.66 10.36
N GLU A 18 -3.05 1.49 10.25
CA GLU A 18 -1.66 1.05 10.37
C GLU A 18 -1.38 0.43 11.74
N GLU A 19 -1.98 0.97 12.81
CA GLU A 19 -1.87 0.42 14.16
C GLU A 19 -2.41 -1.02 14.25
N GLU A 20 -3.52 -1.32 13.56
CA GLU A 20 -4.07 -2.68 13.52
C GLU A 20 -3.17 -3.65 12.75
N TYR A 21 -2.48 -3.17 11.71
CA TYR A 21 -1.52 -3.97 10.96
C TYR A 21 -0.30 -4.34 11.80
N HIS A 22 0.14 -3.44 12.68
CA HIS A 22 1.27 -3.66 13.58
C HIS A 22 0.89 -4.39 14.87
N ASN A 23 -0.41 -4.55 15.15
CA ASN A 23 -0.87 -5.29 16.31
C ASN A 23 -0.59 -6.80 16.16
N PRO A 24 0.22 -7.41 17.05
CA PRO A 24 0.55 -8.84 16.96
C PRO A 24 -0.67 -9.76 17.14
N LYS A 25 -1.78 -9.26 17.70
CA LYS A 25 -3.04 -9.99 17.85
C LYS A 25 -3.87 -10.03 16.56
N THR A 26 -3.50 -9.26 15.54
CA THR A 26 -4.21 -9.20 14.26
C THR A 26 -3.41 -9.93 13.19
N PRO A 27 -3.84 -11.14 12.76
CA PRO A 27 -3.18 -11.82 11.66
C PRO A 27 -3.22 -10.98 10.38
N SER A 28 -2.11 -10.90 9.66
CA SER A 28 -2.01 -10.14 8.39
C SER A 28 -3.13 -10.49 7.40
N LYS A 29 -3.50 -11.77 7.28
CA LYS A 29 -4.63 -12.21 6.45
C LYS A 29 -5.95 -11.55 6.86
N LYS A 30 -6.22 -11.44 8.15
CA LYS A 30 -7.43 -10.80 8.69
C LYS A 30 -7.42 -9.30 8.40
N PHE A 31 -6.29 -8.64 8.62
CA PHE A 31 -6.12 -7.22 8.29
C PHE A 31 -6.44 -6.94 6.82
N TRP A 32 -5.84 -7.68 5.88
CA TRP A 32 -6.08 -7.46 4.46
C TRP A 32 -7.52 -7.77 4.03
N GLN A 33 -8.21 -8.69 4.73
CA GLN A 33 -9.64 -8.90 4.51
C GLN A 33 -10.48 -7.70 4.96
N ILE A 34 -10.13 -7.07 6.09
CA ILE A 34 -10.79 -5.84 6.56
C ILE A 34 -10.60 -4.72 5.53
N ILE A 35 -9.38 -4.51 5.03
CA ILE A 35 -9.09 -3.51 3.99
C ILE A 35 -9.86 -3.80 2.70
N SER A 36 -9.90 -5.07 2.27
CA SER A 36 -10.69 -5.53 1.12
C SER A 36 -12.18 -5.20 1.26
N ASN A 37 -12.77 -5.42 2.43
CA ASN A 37 -14.16 -5.08 2.68
C ASN A 37 -14.39 -3.56 2.62
N LYS A 38 -13.47 -2.75 3.15
CA LYS A 38 -13.55 -1.28 3.08
C LYS A 38 -13.40 -0.76 1.65
N MET A 39 -12.52 -1.35 0.85
CA MET A 39 -12.42 -1.07 -0.59
C MET A 39 -13.74 -1.37 -1.31
N ALA A 40 -14.39 -2.49 -0.98
CA ALA A 40 -15.67 -2.89 -1.58
C ALA A 40 -16.81 -1.93 -1.25
N VAL A 41 -16.85 -1.36 -0.03
CA VAL A 41 -17.81 -0.30 0.35
C VAL A 41 -17.68 0.94 -0.55
N GLN A 42 -16.48 1.23 -1.03
CA GLN A 42 -16.20 2.34 -1.97
C GLN A 42 -16.41 1.93 -3.45
N GLY A 43 -16.96 0.74 -3.71
CA GLY A 43 -17.23 0.22 -5.06
C GLY A 43 -16.09 -0.59 -5.68
N TYR A 44 -14.97 -0.79 -4.97
CA TYR A 44 -13.81 -1.53 -5.48
C TYR A 44 -13.75 -2.95 -4.92
N VAL A 45 -14.32 -3.91 -5.66
CA VAL A 45 -14.36 -5.33 -5.25
C VAL A 45 -13.02 -6.02 -5.52
N ILE A 46 -12.10 -5.90 -4.56
CA ILE A 46 -10.75 -6.46 -4.63
C ILE A 46 -10.51 -7.35 -3.42
N SER A 47 -10.01 -8.57 -3.62
CA SER A 47 -9.75 -9.51 -2.52
C SER A 47 -8.58 -9.08 -1.62
N GLY A 48 -8.60 -9.50 -0.35
CA GLY A 48 -7.54 -9.18 0.61
C GLY A 48 -6.14 -9.59 0.13
N THR A 49 -6.00 -10.77 -0.48
CA THR A 49 -4.72 -11.19 -1.07
C THR A 49 -4.23 -10.22 -2.14
N LYS A 50 -5.10 -9.72 -3.02
CA LYS A 50 -4.73 -8.74 -4.04
C LYS A 50 -4.32 -7.39 -3.43
N CYS A 51 -5.03 -6.94 -2.39
CA CYS A 51 -4.64 -5.74 -1.63
C CYS A 51 -3.24 -5.90 -1.02
N ALA A 52 -2.97 -7.03 -0.38
CA ALA A 52 -1.67 -7.35 0.21
C ALA A 52 -0.56 -7.34 -0.84
N THR A 53 -0.74 -8.07 -1.96
CA THR A 53 0.23 -8.13 -3.05
C THR A 53 0.51 -6.75 -3.64
N LYS A 54 -0.54 -5.95 -3.89
CA LYS A 54 -0.38 -4.59 -4.40
C LYS A 54 0.41 -3.72 -3.43
N PHE A 55 0.08 -3.75 -2.14
CA PHE A 55 0.78 -2.98 -1.12
C PHE A 55 2.25 -3.36 -1.00
N GLN A 56 2.58 -4.65 -1.00
CA GLN A 56 3.98 -5.10 -0.98
C GLN A 56 4.76 -4.64 -2.22
N CYS A 57 4.13 -4.66 -3.40
CA CYS A 57 4.74 -4.11 -4.61
C CYS A 57 5.01 -2.59 -4.48
N LEU A 58 4.04 -1.82 -3.97
CA LEU A 58 4.19 -0.38 -3.72
C LEU A 58 5.35 -0.12 -2.74
N LYS A 59 5.41 -0.86 -1.62
CA LYS A 59 6.46 -0.75 -0.62
C LYS A 59 7.85 -1.06 -1.18
N ARG A 60 7.96 -2.07 -2.06
CA ARG A 60 9.22 -2.38 -2.76
C ARG A 60 9.65 -1.26 -3.69
N THR A 61 8.74 -0.72 -4.51
CA THR A 61 9.04 0.41 -5.40
C THR A 61 9.48 1.64 -4.60
N TYR A 62 8.77 1.97 -3.52
CA TYR A 62 9.16 3.03 -2.60
C TYR A 62 10.59 2.84 -2.09
N LYS A 63 10.91 1.65 -1.58
CA LYS A 63 12.25 1.33 -1.07
C LYS A 63 13.32 1.50 -2.16
N THR A 64 13.10 0.98 -3.36
CA THR A 64 14.03 1.11 -4.49
C THR A 64 14.29 2.57 -4.85
N ILE A 65 13.26 3.41 -4.88
CA ILE A 65 13.38 4.84 -5.20
C ILE A 65 14.11 5.58 -4.07
N ASN A 66 13.75 5.31 -2.81
CA ASN A 66 14.40 5.89 -1.65
C ASN A 66 15.90 5.54 -1.59
N ASP A 67 16.24 4.25 -1.78
CA ASP A 67 17.62 3.76 -1.76
C ASP A 67 18.43 4.35 -2.94
N HIS A 68 17.81 4.55 -4.10
CA HIS A 68 18.43 5.27 -5.22
C HIS A 68 18.74 6.73 -4.87
N ASN A 69 17.78 7.43 -4.27
CA ASN A 69 17.90 8.86 -3.95
C ASN A 69 18.88 9.15 -2.80
N LYS A 70 19.16 8.16 -1.94
CA LYS A 70 20.16 8.29 -0.87
C LYS A 70 21.61 8.21 -1.34
N LYS A 71 21.87 7.72 -2.56
CA LYS A 71 23.22 7.61 -3.10
C LYS A 71 23.69 8.95 -3.66
N SER A 72 24.84 9.43 -3.20
CA SER A 72 25.47 10.66 -3.71
C SER A 72 25.79 10.53 -5.21
N GLY A 73 25.59 11.62 -5.97
CA GLY A 73 25.79 11.64 -7.42
C GLY A 73 24.60 11.14 -8.25
N ASN A 74 23.55 10.58 -7.63
CA ASN A 74 22.34 10.19 -8.36
C ASN A 74 21.38 11.35 -8.59
N ASN A 75 20.74 11.37 -9.76
CA ASN A 75 19.61 12.25 -10.01
C ASN A 75 18.38 11.83 -9.19
N ARG A 76 17.67 12.79 -8.61
CA ARG A 76 16.51 12.50 -7.75
C ARG A 76 15.34 11.94 -8.57
N LYS A 77 14.89 10.74 -8.21
CA LYS A 77 13.67 10.13 -8.75
C LYS A 77 12.46 10.59 -7.94
N LYS A 78 11.39 11.00 -8.62
CA LYS A 78 10.07 11.26 -8.03
C LYS A 78 9.14 10.09 -8.32
N TRP A 79 8.21 9.82 -7.41
CA TRP A 79 7.17 8.81 -7.59
C TRP A 79 5.82 9.43 -7.30
N GLU A 80 4.81 9.08 -8.09
CA GLU A 80 3.46 9.68 -8.00
C GLU A 80 2.71 9.37 -6.68
N TYR A 81 3.18 8.37 -5.93
CA TYR A 81 2.65 7.99 -4.61
C TYR A 81 3.64 8.32 -3.47
N TYR A 82 4.70 9.07 -3.76
CA TYR A 82 5.54 9.72 -2.75
C TYR A 82 4.87 11.05 -2.40
N GLU A 83 4.38 11.19 -1.17
CA GLU A 83 4.14 12.52 -0.56
C GLU A 83 5.44 13.01 0.09
#